data_AF-F6D216-F1
#
_entry.id   AF-F6D216-F1
#
_cell.length_a   1.000
_cell.length_b   1.000
_cell.length_c   1.000
_cell.angle_alpha   90.00
_cell.angle_beta   90.00
_cell.angle_gamma   90.00
#
_symmetry.space_group_name_H-M   'P 1'
#
loop_
_entity.id
_entity.type
_entity.pdbx_description
1 polymer ?
#
loop_
_entity_poly.entity_id
_entity_poly.type
_entity_poly.pdbx_seq_one_letter_code
_entity_poly.pdbx_strand_id
1 'polypeptide(L)'
;MEIIYQVMILAILFSGLTSGFITFRMLGMRLAPHFVVMILAFIATLAGIVMGNWVVYAAAILQVLAALTGFTQTWTTLKYNFQTSPAYAPHLALMAMLPVLAIASVL
;
A
#
# COMPACT_ATOMS: atom_id res chain seq x y z
N MET A 1 16.98 -8.45 7.92
CA MET A 1 16.27 -7.20 7.60
C MET A 1 17.15 -6.31 6.74
N GLU A 2 16.99 -6.43 5.42
CA GLU A 2 17.73 -5.61 4.48
C GLU A 2 17.05 -4.25 4.33
N ILE A 3 17.79 -3.18 4.64
CA ILE A 3 17.32 -1.79 4.54
C ILE A 3 16.83 -1.46 3.12
N ILE A 4 17.42 -2.10 2.10
CA ILE A 4 17.06 -1.85 0.70
C ILE A 4 15.58 -2.14 0.43
N TYR A 5 15.00 -3.21 0.98
CA TYR A 5 13.58 -3.50 0.80
C TYR A 5 12.70 -2.47 1.48
N GLN A 6 13.06 -2.01 2.68
CA GLN A 6 12.32 -0.95 3.37
C GLN A 6 12.34 0.37 2.59
N VAL A 7 13.46 0.72 1.96
CA VAL A 7 13.57 1.90 1.08
C VAL A 7 12.72 1.74 -0.18
N MET A 8 12.74 0.57 -0.82
CA MET A 8 11.87 0.28 -1.97
C MET A 8 10.39 0.39 -1.60
N ILE A 9 10.00 -0.18 -0.46
CA ILE A 9 8.62 -0.10 0.05
C ILE A 9 8.24 1.34 0.35
N LEU A 10 9.13 2.13 0.94
CA LEU A 10 8.89 3.54 1.20
C LEU A 10 8.61 4.32 -0.12
N ALA A 11 9.40 4.07 -1.16
CA ALA A 11 9.18 4.68 -2.48
C ALA A 11 7.84 4.27 -3.10
N ILE A 12 7.45 3.00 -2.96
CA ILE A 12 6.16 2.49 -3.43
C ILE A 12 5.00 3.10 -2.64
N LEU A 13 5.09 3.19 -1.31
CA LEU A 13 4.07 3.79 -0.46
C LEU A 13 3.92 5.29 -0.76
N PHE A 14 5.03 6.01 -0.99
CA PHE A 14 4.98 7.41 -1.39
C PHE A 14 4.29 7.59 -2.76
N SER A 15 4.64 6.76 -3.75
CA SER A 15 3.97 6.70 -5.06
C SER A 15 2.51 6.24 -4.96
N GLY A 16 2.21 5.38 -3.98
CA GLY A 16 0.88 4.90 -3.65
C GLY A 16 0.01 6.00 -3.06
N LEU A 17 0.55 6.91 -2.24
CA LEU A 17 -0.19 8.03 -1.68
C LEU A 17 -0.62 9.01 -2.78
N THR A 18 0.24 9.27 -3.76
CA THR A 18 -0.07 10.15 -4.89
C THR A 18 -1.06 9.51 -5.85
N SER A 19 -0.81 8.27 -6.29
CA SER A 19 -1.74 7.53 -7.17
C SER A 19 -3.07 7.21 -6.48
N GLY A 20 -3.03 6.95 -5.17
CA GLY A 20 -4.19 6.74 -4.31
C GLY A 20 -5.13 7.94 -4.34
N PHE A 21 -4.59 9.17 -4.44
CA PHE A 21 -5.42 10.36 -4.40
C PHE A 21 -6.33 10.44 -5.64
N ILE A 22 -5.79 9.99 -6.78
CA ILE A 22 -6.54 9.87 -8.03
C ILE A 22 -7.64 8.81 -7.89
N THR A 23 -7.32 7.63 -7.32
CA THR A 23 -8.33 6.58 -7.10
C THR A 23 -9.39 6.99 -6.07
N PHE A 24 -9.04 7.76 -5.04
CA PHE A 24 -9.98 8.35 -4.09
C PHE A 24 -10.92 9.35 -4.77
N ARG A 25 -10.43 10.17 -5.70
CA ARG A 25 -11.30 11.07 -6.47
C ARG A 25 -12.36 10.31 -7.27
N MET A 26 -12.05 9.09 -7.72
CA MET A 26 -12.97 8.26 -8.49
C MET A 26 -13.93 7.43 -7.62
N LEU A 27 -13.51 6.97 -6.44
CA LEU A 27 -14.30 6.11 -5.53
C LEU A 27 -14.92 6.84 -4.34
N GLY A 28 -14.48 8.07 -4.09
CA GLY A 28 -14.83 8.87 -2.92
C GLY A 28 -14.44 8.20 -1.61
N MET A 29 -15.28 8.40 -0.59
CA MET A 29 -15.06 7.93 0.78
C MET A 29 -14.91 6.41 0.93
N ARG A 30 -15.29 5.61 -0.07
CA ARG A 30 -15.09 4.14 -0.03
C ARG A 30 -13.61 3.77 0.07
N LEU A 31 -12.71 4.62 -0.43
CA LEU A 31 -11.27 4.38 -0.35
C LEU A 31 -10.63 4.92 0.93
N ALA A 32 -11.38 5.60 1.81
CA ALA A 32 -10.84 6.18 3.05
C ALA A 32 -10.17 5.14 3.97
N PRO A 33 -10.72 3.91 4.17
CA PRO A 33 -10.07 2.90 5.00
C PRO A 33 -8.70 2.51 4.48
N HIS A 34 -8.57 2.39 3.14
CA HIS A 34 -7.30 2.08 2.51
C HIS A 34 -6.27 3.20 2.72
N PHE A 35 -6.68 4.45 2.57
CA PHE A 35 -5.82 5.62 2.81
C PHE A 35 -5.26 5.68 4.22
N VAL A 36 -6.10 5.42 5.23
CA VAL A 36 -5.66 5.38 6.63
C VAL A 36 -4.57 4.33 6.81
N VAL A 37 -4.80 3.11 6.32
CA VAL A 37 -3.82 2.02 6.43
C VAL A 37 -2.53 2.34 5.67
N MET A 38 -2.63 2.95 4.48
CA MET A 38 -1.47 3.36 3.69
C MET A 38 -0.61 4.43 4.40
N ILE A 39 -1.23 5.43 5.03
CA ILE A 39 -0.52 6.45 5.79
C ILE A 39 0.17 5.82 7.01
N LEU A 40 -0.53 4.93 7.72
CA LEU A 40 0.07 4.20 8.85
C LEU A 40 1.23 3.32 8.39
N ALA A 41 1.09 2.60 7.28
CA ALA A 41 2.16 1.81 6.69
C ALA A 41 3.37 2.68 6.30
N PHE A 42 3.14 3.86 5.72
CA PHE A 42 4.19 4.81 5.36
C PHE A 42 4.98 5.29 6.58
N ILE A 43 4.27 5.74 7.63
CA ILE A 43 4.90 6.20 8.88
C ILE A 43 5.64 5.06 9.57
N ALA A 44 5.05 3.86 9.63
CA ALA A 44 5.69 2.69 10.24
C ALA A 44 6.95 2.25 9.46
N THR A 45 6.93 2.34 8.13
CA THR A 45 8.09 2.03 7.27
C THR A 45 9.21 3.04 7.52
N LEU A 46 8.90 4.34 7.61
CA LEU A 46 9.87 5.36 8.01
C LEU A 46 10.46 5.09 9.39
N ALA A 47 9.62 4.78 10.38
CA ALA A 47 10.06 4.44 11.72
C ALA A 47 10.93 3.16 11.72
N GLY A 48 10.57 2.16 10.90
CA GLY A 48 11.32 0.92 10.73
C GLY A 48 12.72 1.16 10.16
N ILE A 49 12.88 2.09 9.22
CA ILE A 49 14.19 2.49 8.67
C ILE A 49 15.06 3.15 9.74
N VAL A 50 14.48 4.01 10.59
CA VAL A 50 15.24 4.77 11.60
C VAL A 50 15.56 3.94 12.84
N MET A 51 14.60 3.14 13.33
CA MET A 51 14.68 2.47 14.62
C MET A 51 15.05 0.98 14.51
N GLY A 52 14.76 0.34 13.38
CA GLY A 52 14.97 -1.10 13.17
C GLY A 52 14.16 -2.00 14.12
N ASN A 53 14.65 -3.23 14.28
CA ASN A 53 14.14 -4.24 15.22
C ASN A 53 12.62 -4.55 15.04
N TRP A 54 11.85 -4.59 16.13
CA TRP A 54 10.43 -4.97 16.14
C TRP A 54 9.52 -4.07 15.27
N VAL A 55 9.94 -2.82 15.02
CA VAL A 55 9.17 -1.83 14.25
C VAL A 55 9.00 -2.28 12.80
N VAL A 56 10.00 -2.98 12.25
CA VAL A 56 9.97 -3.47 10.87
C VAL A 56 8.89 -4.55 10.68
N TYR A 57 8.67 -5.41 11.68
CA TYR A 57 7.59 -6.40 11.63
C TYR A 57 6.22 -5.73 11.67
N ALA A 58 6.04 -4.70 12.50
CA ALA A 58 4.81 -3.91 12.53
C ALA A 58 4.56 -3.20 11.19
N ALA A 59 5.61 -2.64 10.59
CA ALA A 59 5.55 -2.04 9.26
C ALA A 59 5.16 -3.08 8.20
N ALA A 60 5.76 -4.26 8.21
CA ALA A 60 5.45 -5.34 7.27
C ALA A 60 3.97 -5.76 7.33
N ILE A 61 3.40 -5.87 8.53
CA ILE A 61 1.96 -6.16 8.70
C ILE A 61 1.10 -5.05 8.08
N LEU A 62 1.42 -3.79 8.35
CA LEU A 62 0.67 -2.65 7.80
C LEU A 62 0.80 -2.56 6.27
N GLN A 63 1.94 -2.92 5.70
CA GLN A 63 2.17 -2.96 4.25
C GLN A 63 1.29 -4.02 3.58
N VAL A 64 1.16 -5.20 4.18
CA VAL A 64 0.24 -6.25 3.71
C VAL A 64 -1.21 -5.80 3.84
N LEU A 65 -1.58 -5.16 4.95
CA LEU A 65 -2.93 -4.60 5.13
C LEU A 65 -3.24 -3.49 4.12
N ALA A 66 -2.25 -2.67 3.75
CA ALA A 66 -2.41 -1.66 2.70
C ALA A 66 -2.78 -2.32 1.37
N ALA A 67 -2.12 -3.43 1.01
CA ALA A 67 -2.48 -4.19 -0.18
C ALA A 67 -3.91 -4.75 -0.10
N LEU A 68 -4.25 -5.44 0.99
CA LEU A 68 -5.58 -6.03 1.19
C LEU A 68 -6.70 -4.99 1.14
N THR A 69 -6.49 -3.85 1.80
CA THR A 69 -7.47 -2.75 1.77
C THR A 69 -7.59 -2.13 0.37
N GLY A 70 -6.49 -2.02 -0.39
CA GLY A 70 -6.52 -1.52 -1.77
C GLY A 70 -7.44 -2.37 -2.66
N PHE A 71 -7.31 -3.70 -2.60
CA PHE A 71 -8.15 -4.62 -3.37
C PHE A 71 -9.60 -4.68 -2.86
N THR A 72 -9.81 -4.78 -1.55
CA THR A 72 -11.17 -4.90 -0.98
C THR A 72 -12.02 -3.65 -1.21
N GLN A 73 -11.43 -2.45 -1.09
CA GLN A 73 -12.16 -1.20 -1.32
C GLN A 73 -12.43 -0.92 -2.82
N THR A 74 -11.62 -1.47 -3.73
CA THR A 74 -11.80 -1.32 -5.18
C THR A 74 -12.60 -2.47 -5.82
N TRP A 75 -12.84 -3.56 -5.08
CA TRP A 75 -13.38 -4.83 -5.61
C TRP A 75 -14.65 -4.67 -6.44
N THR A 76 -15.62 -3.88 -5.96
CA THR A 76 -16.88 -3.69 -6.69
C THR A 76 -16.66 -3.03 -8.04
N THR A 77 -15.70 -2.12 -8.15
CA THR A 77 -15.40 -1.44 -9.41
C THR A 77 -14.65 -2.37 -10.36
N LEU A 78 -13.72 -3.16 -9.84
CA LEU A 78 -13.00 -4.16 -10.64
C LEU A 78 -13.96 -5.20 -11.22
N LYS A 79 -14.95 -5.64 -10.43
CA LYS A 79 -15.88 -6.70 -10.82
C LYS A 79 -17.01 -6.23 -11.75
N TYR A 80 -17.53 -5.02 -11.53
CA TYR A 80 -18.77 -4.59 -12.17
C TYR A 80 -18.60 -3.46 -13.19
N ASN A 81 -17.46 -2.76 -13.22
CA ASN A 81 -17.25 -1.58 -14.08
C ASN A 81 -16.05 -1.77 -15.02
N PHE A 82 -16.16 -2.68 -15.99
CA PHE A 82 -15.05 -3.06 -16.88
C PHE A 82 -14.44 -1.92 -17.70
N GLN A 83 -15.22 -0.88 -18.02
CA GLN A 83 -14.73 0.26 -18.80
C GLN A 83 -13.83 1.21 -17.98
N THR A 84 -14.04 1.27 -16.66
CA THR A 84 -13.30 2.17 -15.77
C THR A 84 -12.35 1.43 -14.84
N SER A 85 -12.44 0.10 -14.72
CA SER A 85 -11.53 -0.73 -13.92
C SER A 85 -10.05 -0.59 -14.31
N PRO A 86 -9.65 -0.41 -15.59
CA PRO A 86 -8.24 -0.26 -15.94
C PRO A 86 -7.60 0.99 -15.32
N ALA A 87 -8.38 2.02 -14.99
CA ALA A 87 -7.87 3.24 -14.36
C ALA A 87 -7.31 3.01 -12.95
N TYR A 88 -7.68 1.91 -12.29
CA TYR A 88 -7.19 1.55 -10.95
C TYR A 88 -5.94 0.66 -11.00
N ALA A 89 -5.61 0.09 -12.17
CA ALA A 89 -4.51 -0.86 -12.32
C ALA A 89 -3.14 -0.29 -11.90
N PRO A 90 -2.76 0.96 -12.22
CA PRO A 90 -1.47 1.50 -11.81
C PRO A 90 -1.30 1.53 -10.29
N HIS A 91 -2.34 1.94 -9.56
CA HIS A 91 -2.32 1.98 -8.11
C HIS A 91 -2.32 0.57 -7.50
N LEU A 92 -3.16 -0.34 -8.02
CA LEU A 92 -3.21 -1.72 -7.54
C LEU A 92 -1.94 -2.51 -7.84
N ALA A 93 -1.22 -2.18 -8.92
CA ALA A 93 0.09 -2.75 -9.21
C ALA A 93 1.11 -2.37 -8.13
N LEU A 94 1.14 -1.11 -7.69
CA LEU A 94 1.98 -0.68 -6.57
C LEU A 94 1.61 -1.42 -5.28
N MET A 95 0.30 -1.54 -4.99
CA MET A 95 -0.18 -2.26 -3.81
C MET A 95 0.19 -3.75 -3.86
N ALA A 96 0.16 -4.38 -5.03
CA ALA A 96 0.51 -5.78 -5.20
C ALA A 96 2.00 -6.09 -4.97
N MET A 97 2.89 -5.10 -5.10
CA MET A 97 4.31 -5.26 -4.80
C MET A 97 4.58 -5.30 -3.28
N LEU A 98 3.72 -4.65 -2.47
CA LEU A 98 3.96 -4.49 -1.03
C LEU A 98 4.09 -5.83 -0.28
N PRO A 99 3.23 -6.86 -0.45
CA PRO A 99 3.35 -8.09 0.31
C PRO A 99 4.66 -8.83 0.06
N VAL A 100 5.13 -8.88 -1.20
CA VAL A 100 6.38 -9.57 -1.56
C VAL A 100 7.57 -8.86 -0.94
N LEU A 101 7.63 -7.54 -1.05
CA LEU A 101 8.71 -6.75 -0.47
C LEU A 101 8.66 -6.74 1.06
N ALA A 102 7.47 -6.72 1.65
CA ALA A 102 7.28 -6.81 3.10
C ALA A 102 7.88 -8.12 3.64
N ILE A 103 7.55 -9.26 3.00
CA ILE A 103 8.13 -10.57 3.34
C ILE A 103 9.66 -10.55 3.17
N ALA A 104 10.15 -10.08 2.03
CA ALA A 104 11.60 -9.99 1.78
C ALA A 104 12.33 -9.13 2.82
N SER A 105 11.67 -8.10 3.36
CA SER A 105 12.27 -7.20 4.34
C SER A 105 12.42 -7.79 5.75
N VAL A 106 11.61 -8.80 6.09
CA VAL A 106 11.59 -9.44 7.43
C VAL A 106 12.25 -10.82 7.45
N LEU A 107 12.48 -11.42 6.28
CA LEU A 107 13.39 -12.57 6.12
C LEU A 107 14.86 -12.13 6.27
#